data_AF-W4FFU8-F1
#
_entry.id   AF-W4FFU8-F1
#
_cell.length_a   1.000
_cell.length_b   1.000
_cell.length_c   1.000
_cell.angle_alpha   90.00
_cell.angle_beta   90.00
_cell.angle_gamma   90.00
#
_symmetry.space_group_name_H-M   'P 1'
#
loop_
_entity.id
_entity.type
_entity.pdbx_description
1 polymer ?
#
loop_
_entity_poly.entity_id
_entity_poly.type
_entity_poly.pdbx_seq_one_letter_code
_entity_poly.pdbx_strand_id
1 'polypeptide(L)'
;MSSLSTPPPSVSVFRCHELLDVITSFQPGLPQDLHAFLAVRLSPVYFDTPVSQHDMFLVKLSFASVHAAIKPWYLIYGVTRLSKLVACVPQLIDLFFADAVFFGEVAIVTLLLRLVQSTPTPLPLKRDALTVAAMNGQVDMFQHLQQWQYRNVMTWATHGGRLAMLQYLHEQHATRTVYGARGSRFQR
;
A
#
# COMPACT_ATOMS: atom_id res chain seq x y z
N MET A 1 -4.96 59.98 -7.63
CA MET A 1 -6.15 59.46 -6.93
C MET A 1 -6.34 58.03 -7.39
N SER A 2 -5.81 57.07 -6.64
CA SER A 2 -5.87 55.65 -7.00
C SER A 2 -7.10 55.05 -6.31
N SER A 3 -8.11 54.66 -7.10
CA SER A 3 -9.28 53.98 -6.59
C SER A 3 -8.90 52.58 -6.11
N LEU A 4 -8.95 52.37 -4.80
CA LEU A 4 -8.92 51.05 -4.18
C LEU A 4 -10.19 50.31 -4.59
N SER A 5 -10.08 49.50 -5.65
CA SER A 5 -11.13 48.54 -6.02
C SER A 5 -11.31 47.57 -4.85
N THR A 6 -12.43 47.70 -4.15
CA THR A 6 -12.83 46.74 -3.13
C THR A 6 -13.07 45.39 -3.83
N PRO A 7 -12.40 44.31 -3.38
CA PRO A 7 -12.62 43.01 -3.99
C PRO A 7 -14.09 42.59 -3.80
N PRO A 8 -14.68 41.89 -4.78
CA PRO A 8 -16.07 41.47 -4.70
C PRO A 8 -16.33 40.68 -3.41
N PRO A 9 -17.52 40.79 -2.80
CA PRO A 9 -17.83 40.22 -1.49
C PRO A 9 -17.61 38.70 -1.42
N SER A 10 -17.73 38.00 -2.55
CA SER A 10 -17.41 36.58 -2.68
C SER A 10 -15.95 36.23 -2.35
N VAL A 11 -15.01 37.12 -2.63
CA VAL A 11 -13.58 36.92 -2.34
C VAL A 11 -13.26 37.22 -0.88
N SER A 12 -13.99 38.15 -0.26
CA SER A 12 -13.86 38.49 1.17
C SER A 12 -14.30 37.33 2.07
N VAL A 13 -15.28 36.53 1.64
CA VAL A 13 -15.74 35.32 2.34
C VAL A 13 -14.60 34.30 2.51
N PHE A 14 -13.80 34.07 1.47
CA PHE A 14 -12.65 33.15 1.52
C PHE A 14 -11.44 33.68 2.30
N ARG A 15 -11.48 34.94 2.78
CA ARG A 15 -10.45 35.50 3.66
C ARG A 15 -10.79 35.33 5.14
N CYS A 16 -12.01 34.92 5.45
CA CYS A 16 -12.46 34.71 6.83
C CYS A 16 -12.11 33.29 7.27
N HIS A 17 -11.10 33.16 8.13
CA HIS A 17 -10.60 31.85 8.58
C HIS A 17 -11.68 31.05 9.32
N GLU A 18 -12.45 31.69 10.19
CA GLU A 18 -13.54 31.03 10.93
C GLU A 18 -14.61 30.47 10.00
N LEU A 19 -14.94 31.18 8.91
CA LEU A 19 -15.93 30.72 7.96
C LEU A 19 -15.40 29.56 7.11
N LEU A 20 -14.11 29.57 6.76
CA LEU A 20 -13.44 28.45 6.12
C LEU A 20 -13.37 27.21 7.04
N ASP A 21 -13.13 27.39 8.33
CA ASP A 21 -13.13 26.30 9.32
C ASP A 21 -14.52 25.67 9.43
N VAL A 22 -15.58 26.49 9.46
CA VAL A 22 -16.97 25.98 9.43
C VAL A 22 -17.27 25.27 8.10
N ILE A 23 -16.96 25.87 6.95
CA ILE A 23 -17.22 25.25 5.64
C ILE A 23 -16.48 23.90 5.51
N THR A 24 -15.21 23.84 5.90
CA THR A 24 -14.40 22.61 5.84
C THR A 24 -14.82 21.57 6.89
N SER A 25 -15.43 22.00 8.00
CA SER A 25 -16.02 21.07 8.99
C SER A 25 -17.28 20.36 8.46
N PHE A 26 -18.06 20.99 7.58
CA PHE A 26 -19.28 20.41 6.98
C PHE A 26 -19.03 19.72 5.64
N GLN A 27 -17.92 20.04 4.97
CA GLN A 27 -17.49 19.38 3.74
C GLN A 27 -16.10 18.77 3.95
N PRO A 28 -16.00 17.50 4.38
CA PRO A 28 -14.79 16.74 4.17
C PRO A 28 -14.61 16.60 2.65
N GLY A 29 -13.96 17.58 2.03
CA GLY A 29 -13.81 17.66 0.60
C GLY A 29 -13.01 16.46 0.11
N LEU A 30 -13.58 15.70 -0.84
CA LEU A 30 -12.82 14.68 -1.54
C LEU A 30 -11.94 15.38 -2.60
N PRO A 31 -10.62 15.13 -2.62
CA PRO A 31 -9.80 15.61 -3.72
C PRO A 31 -10.35 15.08 -5.05
N GLN A 32 -10.58 15.96 -6.03
CA GLN A 32 -11.18 15.62 -7.33
C GLN A 32 -10.43 14.47 -8.03
N ASP A 33 -9.11 14.46 -7.89
CA ASP A 33 -8.18 13.47 -8.42
C ASP A 33 -8.37 12.05 -7.82
N LEU A 34 -9.04 11.93 -6.68
CA LEU A 34 -9.30 10.64 -6.03
C LEU A 34 -10.66 10.03 -6.39
N HIS A 35 -11.55 10.77 -7.07
CA HIS A 35 -12.86 10.25 -7.48
C HIS A 35 -12.77 9.01 -8.36
N ALA A 36 -11.78 8.95 -9.26
CA ALA A 36 -11.59 7.83 -10.17
C ALA A 36 -11.39 6.49 -9.42
N PHE A 37 -10.84 6.54 -8.21
CA PHE A 37 -10.53 5.35 -7.41
C PHE A 37 -11.68 4.91 -6.50
N LEU A 38 -12.70 5.74 -6.28
CA LEU A 38 -13.86 5.36 -5.46
C LEU A 38 -14.70 4.25 -6.10
N ALA A 39 -14.69 4.17 -7.43
CA ALA A 39 -15.36 3.10 -8.18
C ALA A 39 -14.49 1.83 -8.27
N VAL A 40 -13.20 1.94 -7.99
CA VAL A 40 -12.25 0.82 -8.08
C VAL A 40 -12.34 -0.01 -6.81
N ARG A 41 -12.90 -1.22 -6.91
CA ARG A 41 -12.88 -2.20 -5.82
C ARG A 41 -11.84 -3.25 -6.12
N LEU A 42 -10.89 -3.43 -5.20
CA LEU A 42 -10.11 -4.67 -5.17
C LEU A 42 -11.07 -5.80 -4.84
N SER A 43 -11.11 -6.84 -5.68
CA SER A 43 -11.69 -8.10 -5.26
C SER A 43 -10.96 -8.58 -4.01
N PRO A 44 -11.67 -8.93 -2.92
CA PRO A 44 -11.02 -9.48 -1.74
C PRO A 44 -10.31 -10.76 -2.14
N VAL A 45 -8.98 -10.71 -2.15
CA VAL A 45 -8.16 -11.88 -2.41
C VAL A 45 -7.99 -12.59 -1.08
N TYR A 46 -8.65 -13.73 -0.93
CA TYR A 46 -8.47 -14.59 0.23
C TYR A 46 -7.25 -15.48 0.00
N PHE A 47 -6.16 -15.19 0.70
CA PHE A 47 -4.92 -15.99 0.64
C PHE A 47 -4.92 -17.18 1.61
N ASP A 48 -6.09 -17.56 2.14
CA ASP A 48 -6.24 -18.66 3.09
C ASP A 48 -6.20 -20.05 2.42
N THR A 49 -6.44 -20.14 1.10
CA THR A 49 -6.37 -21.39 0.32
C THR A 49 -5.34 -21.28 -0.81
N PRO A 50 -4.66 -22.38 -1.19
CA PRO A 50 -3.82 -22.37 -2.39
C PRO A 50 -4.69 -22.10 -3.62
N VAL A 51 -4.50 -20.91 -4.18
CA VAL A 51 -5.31 -20.33 -5.25
C VAL A 51 -5.03 -21.08 -6.57
N SER A 52 -6.08 -21.44 -7.32
CA SER A 52 -5.93 -22.09 -8.62
C SER A 52 -5.18 -21.18 -9.60
N GLN A 53 -4.56 -21.73 -10.65
CA GLN A 53 -3.88 -20.91 -11.67
C GLN A 53 -4.84 -19.90 -12.34
N HIS A 54 -6.12 -20.25 -12.46
CA HIS A 54 -7.14 -19.38 -13.03
C HIS A 54 -7.44 -18.19 -12.10
N ASP A 55 -7.68 -18.46 -10.82
CA ASP A 55 -7.91 -17.41 -9.82
C ASP A 55 -6.70 -16.47 -9.73
N MET A 56 -5.48 -17.03 -9.83
CA MET A 56 -4.25 -16.26 -9.88
C MET A 56 -4.20 -15.31 -11.08
N PHE A 57 -4.63 -15.78 -12.25
CA PHE A 57 -4.72 -14.95 -13.44
C PHE A 57 -5.68 -13.77 -13.25
N LEU A 58 -6.87 -14.02 -12.65
CA LEU A 58 -7.84 -12.97 -12.35
C LEU A 58 -7.29 -11.94 -11.35
N VAL A 59 -6.55 -12.38 -10.34
CA VAL A 59 -5.87 -11.48 -9.39
C VAL A 59 -4.88 -10.58 -10.13
N LYS A 60 -4.00 -11.16 -10.95
CA LYS A 60 -3.02 -10.39 -11.74
C LYS A 60 -3.70 -9.37 -12.66
N LEU A 61 -4.80 -9.75 -13.29
CA LEU A 61 -5.59 -8.88 -14.16
C LEU A 61 -6.22 -7.73 -13.38
N SER A 62 -6.77 -8.01 -12.19
CA SER A 62 -7.31 -6.98 -11.29
C SER A 62 -6.25 -5.95 -10.92
N PHE A 63 -5.08 -6.40 -10.45
CA PHE A 63 -3.96 -5.51 -10.12
C PHE A 63 -3.45 -4.73 -11.32
N ALA A 64 -3.40 -5.32 -12.52
CA ALA A 64 -3.01 -4.60 -13.73
C ALA A 64 -3.97 -3.45 -14.06
N SER A 65 -5.28 -3.64 -13.87
CA SER A 65 -6.27 -2.59 -14.11
C SER A 65 -6.17 -1.45 -13.09
N VAL A 66 -5.95 -1.78 -11.81
CA VAL A 66 -5.69 -0.80 -10.75
C VAL A 66 -4.42 -0.01 -11.04
N HIS A 67 -3.33 -0.69 -11.41
CA HIS A 67 -2.06 -0.07 -11.71
C HIS A 67 -2.14 0.88 -12.91
N ALA A 68 -2.93 0.53 -13.93
CA ALA A 68 -3.17 1.38 -15.08
C ALA A 68 -3.87 2.71 -14.70
N ALA A 69 -4.62 2.74 -13.59
CA ALA A 69 -5.21 3.97 -13.05
C ALA A 69 -4.25 4.71 -12.09
N ILE A 70 -3.51 3.99 -11.24
CA ILE A 70 -2.60 4.57 -10.24
C ILE A 70 -1.35 5.17 -10.88
N LYS A 71 -0.78 4.53 -11.90
CA LYS A 71 0.47 4.98 -12.53
C LYS A 71 0.35 6.38 -13.16
N PRO A 72 -0.68 6.70 -13.97
CA PRO A 72 -0.88 8.07 -14.44
C PRO A 72 -1.09 9.08 -13.30
N TRP A 73 -1.77 8.69 -12.23
CA TRP A 73 -1.97 9.56 -11.06
C TRP A 73 -0.63 9.92 -10.40
N TYR A 74 0.27 8.96 -10.23
CA TYR A 74 1.64 9.24 -9.74
C TYR A 74 2.45 10.12 -10.69
N LEU A 75 2.29 9.98 -12.02
CA LEU A 75 2.99 10.84 -12.98
C LEU A 75 2.54 12.30 -12.90
N ILE A 76 1.25 12.54 -12.62
CA ILE A 76 0.68 13.89 -12.57
C ILE A 76 0.96 14.56 -11.21
N TYR A 77 0.76 13.83 -10.12
CA TYR A 77 0.75 14.41 -8.76
C TYR A 77 1.96 14.03 -7.90
N GLY A 78 2.71 12.99 -8.29
CA GLY A 78 3.80 12.44 -7.50
C GLY A 78 3.35 11.86 -6.16
N VAL A 79 4.31 11.64 -5.27
CA VAL A 79 4.07 11.03 -3.95
C VAL A 79 3.56 12.03 -2.89
N THR A 80 3.62 13.33 -3.17
CA THR A 80 3.23 14.39 -2.20
C THR A 80 1.76 14.37 -1.86
N ARG A 81 0.91 13.87 -2.77
CA ARG A 81 -0.53 13.74 -2.55
C ARG A 81 -0.94 12.54 -1.70
N LEU A 82 -0.02 11.62 -1.39
CA LEU A 82 -0.32 10.49 -0.53
C LEU A 82 -0.69 10.92 0.90
N SER A 83 -0.13 12.02 1.40
CA SER A 83 -0.53 12.57 2.72
C SER A 83 -1.98 13.04 2.73
N LYS A 84 -2.44 13.68 1.66
CA LYS A 84 -3.84 14.09 1.48
C LYS A 84 -4.75 12.89 1.30
N LEU A 85 -4.31 11.87 0.59
CA LEU A 85 -5.06 10.61 0.46
C LEU A 85 -5.29 9.98 1.83
N VAL A 86 -4.24 9.89 2.65
CA VAL A 86 -4.33 9.32 4.00
C VAL A 86 -5.27 10.12 4.89
N ALA A 87 -5.23 11.45 4.80
CA ALA A 87 -6.06 12.35 5.61
C ALA A 87 -7.54 12.38 5.17
N CYS A 88 -7.81 12.47 3.86
CA CYS A 88 -9.15 12.72 3.32
C CYS A 88 -9.89 11.44 2.96
N VAL A 89 -9.18 10.37 2.56
CA VAL A 89 -9.80 9.15 2.00
C VAL A 89 -9.04 7.90 2.49
N PRO A 90 -9.01 7.64 3.81
CA PRO A 90 -8.19 6.58 4.39
C PRO A 90 -8.50 5.17 3.85
N GLN A 91 -9.75 4.95 3.43
CA GLN A 91 -10.19 3.70 2.80
C GLN A 91 -9.46 3.36 1.48
N LEU A 92 -8.90 4.36 0.78
CA LEU A 92 -8.14 4.13 -0.45
C LEU A 92 -6.67 3.79 -0.19
N ILE A 93 -6.16 3.98 1.04
CA ILE A 93 -4.75 3.68 1.36
C ILE A 93 -4.46 2.21 1.03
N ASP A 94 -5.40 1.32 1.34
CA ASP A 94 -5.29 -0.11 1.09
C ASP A 94 -5.11 -0.42 -0.39
N LEU A 95 -5.81 0.30 -1.28
CA LEU A 95 -5.69 0.14 -2.73
C LEU A 95 -4.27 0.46 -3.20
N PHE A 96 -3.75 1.61 -2.79
CA PHE A 96 -2.41 2.07 -3.16
C PHE A 96 -1.32 1.20 -2.52
N PHE A 97 -1.53 0.75 -1.29
CA PHE A 97 -0.62 -0.16 -0.60
C PHE A 97 -0.59 -1.53 -1.30
N ALA A 98 -1.75 -2.10 -1.66
CA ALA A 98 -1.83 -3.36 -2.38
C ALA A 98 -1.11 -3.29 -3.72
N ASP A 99 -1.35 -2.23 -4.50
CA ASP A 99 -0.69 -2.00 -5.79
C ASP A 99 0.83 -1.93 -5.62
N ALA A 100 1.30 -1.09 -4.68
CA ALA A 100 2.73 -0.92 -4.43
C ALA A 100 3.40 -2.24 -3.99
N VAL A 101 2.74 -3.03 -3.13
CA VAL A 101 3.24 -4.36 -2.76
C VAL A 101 3.23 -5.30 -3.95
N PHE A 102 2.16 -5.31 -4.75
CA PHE A 102 2.05 -6.22 -5.89
C PHE A 102 3.09 -5.93 -6.98
N PHE A 103 3.43 -4.67 -7.22
CA PHE A 103 4.43 -4.27 -8.22
C PHE A 103 5.85 -4.12 -7.66
N GLY A 104 6.04 -4.27 -6.35
CA GLY A 104 7.37 -4.24 -5.72
C GLY A 104 7.91 -2.83 -5.50
N GLU A 105 7.04 -1.83 -5.40
CA GLU A 105 7.39 -0.42 -5.22
C GLU A 105 7.74 -0.12 -3.74
N VAL A 106 8.92 -0.59 -3.29
CA VAL A 106 9.36 -0.51 -1.88
C VAL A 106 9.33 0.92 -1.34
N ALA A 107 9.77 1.91 -2.13
CA ALA A 107 9.79 3.31 -1.70
C ALA A 107 8.39 3.84 -1.36
N ILE A 108 7.37 3.47 -2.14
CA ILE A 108 5.98 3.86 -1.92
C ILE A 108 5.44 3.16 -0.67
N VAL A 109 5.71 1.86 -0.51
CA VAL A 109 5.33 1.09 0.69
C VAL A 109 5.92 1.71 1.95
N THR A 110 7.21 2.04 1.97
CA THR A 110 7.87 2.69 3.12
C THR A 110 7.23 4.03 3.45
N LEU A 111 6.92 4.83 2.42
CA LEU A 111 6.30 6.14 2.60
C LEU A 111 4.87 6.02 3.16
N LEU A 112 4.06 5.11 2.60
CA LEU A 112 2.70 4.84 3.09
C LEU A 112 2.71 4.36 4.54
N LEU A 113 3.60 3.43 4.89
CA LEU A 113 3.74 2.96 6.27
C LEU A 113 4.10 4.10 7.23
N ARG A 114 4.98 5.03 6.83
CA ARG A 114 5.33 6.20 7.64
C ARG A 114 4.14 7.16 7.81
N LEU A 115 3.36 7.39 6.76
CA LEU A 115 2.17 8.26 6.85
C LEU A 115 1.10 7.65 7.75
N VAL A 116 0.88 6.33 7.65
CA VAL A 116 -0.17 5.65 8.42
C VAL A 116 0.22 5.48 9.88
N GLN A 117 1.50 5.39 10.23
CA GLN A 117 1.95 5.43 11.64
C GLN A 117 1.47 6.69 12.38
N SER A 118 1.22 7.78 11.66
CA SER A 118 0.73 9.04 12.22
C SER A 118 -0.80 9.08 12.34
N THR A 119 -1.50 8.04 11.90
CA THR A 119 -2.97 7.95 11.89
C THR A 119 -3.47 6.67 12.57
N PRO A 120 -4.63 6.69 13.24
CA PRO A 120 -5.17 5.52 13.95
C PRO A 120 -5.75 4.42 13.05
N THR A 121 -5.65 4.53 11.72
CA THR A 121 -6.25 3.58 10.77
C THR A 121 -5.38 2.34 10.58
N PRO A 122 -5.87 1.13 10.94
CA PRO A 122 -5.13 -0.11 10.73
C PRO A 122 -5.16 -0.51 9.25
N LEU A 123 -3.99 -0.88 8.69
CA LEU A 123 -3.86 -1.44 7.34
C LEU A 123 -4.31 -2.92 7.33
N PRO A 124 -5.43 -3.29 6.68
CA PRO A 124 -5.95 -4.66 6.63
C PRO A 124 -5.00 -5.60 5.86
N LEU A 125 -4.33 -5.10 4.82
CA LEU A 125 -3.46 -5.89 3.94
C LEU A 125 -2.09 -6.25 4.52
N LYS A 126 -1.79 -5.83 5.76
CA LYS A 126 -0.52 -6.15 6.42
C LYS A 126 -0.26 -7.66 6.45
N ARG A 127 -1.31 -8.48 6.56
CA ARG A 127 -1.18 -9.94 6.69
C ARG A 127 -0.82 -10.61 5.37
N ASP A 128 -1.34 -10.13 4.25
CA ASP A 128 -1.21 -10.80 2.96
C ASP A 128 -0.09 -10.24 2.09
N ALA A 129 0.46 -9.08 2.46
CA ALA A 129 1.51 -8.42 1.71
C ALA A 129 2.75 -9.29 1.48
N LEU A 130 3.16 -10.09 2.48
CA LEU A 130 4.27 -11.02 2.36
C LEU A 130 4.00 -12.16 1.39
N THR A 131 2.76 -12.66 1.39
CA THR A 131 2.31 -13.71 0.47
C THR A 131 2.36 -13.21 -0.96
N VAL A 132 1.86 -11.99 -1.20
CA VAL A 132 1.91 -11.33 -2.52
C VAL A 132 3.35 -11.14 -2.99
N ALA A 133 4.23 -10.61 -2.12
CA ALA A 133 5.64 -10.41 -2.44
C ALA A 133 6.34 -11.74 -2.79
N ALA A 134 6.09 -12.80 -2.01
CA ALA A 134 6.67 -14.11 -2.24
C ALA A 134 6.19 -14.76 -3.55
N MET A 135 4.88 -14.66 -3.80
CA MET A 135 4.25 -15.16 -5.03
C MET A 135 4.77 -14.43 -6.28
N ASN A 136 4.97 -13.11 -6.19
CA ASN A 136 5.52 -12.32 -7.29
C ASN A 136 7.05 -12.41 -7.40
N GLY A 137 7.72 -13.00 -6.41
CA GLY A 137 9.16 -13.22 -6.42
C GLY A 137 9.98 -11.98 -6.10
N GLN A 138 9.39 -11.03 -5.38
CA GLN A 138 9.98 -9.74 -5.04
C GLN A 138 10.77 -9.86 -3.75
N VAL A 139 12.03 -10.28 -3.86
CA VAL A 139 12.90 -10.53 -2.71
C VAL A 139 13.10 -9.26 -1.87
N ASP A 140 13.30 -8.09 -2.49
CA ASP A 140 13.52 -6.82 -1.77
C ASP A 140 12.28 -6.38 -0.99
N MET A 141 11.10 -6.46 -1.60
CA MET A 141 9.82 -6.20 -0.91
C MET A 141 9.61 -7.20 0.22
N PHE A 142 9.91 -8.48 -0.01
CA PHE A 142 9.78 -9.50 1.01
C PHE A 142 10.70 -9.25 2.20
N GLN A 143 11.97 -8.88 1.96
CA GLN A 143 12.93 -8.49 3.00
C GLN A 143 12.44 -7.27 3.81
N HIS A 144 11.89 -6.26 3.10
CA HIS A 144 11.34 -5.07 3.74
C HIS A 144 10.16 -5.39 4.68
N LEU A 145 9.34 -6.37 4.30
CA LEU A 145 8.15 -6.79 5.05
C LEU A 145 8.42 -7.95 6.03
N GLN A 146 9.61 -8.57 6.02
CA GLN A 146 9.95 -9.81 6.74
C GLN A 146 9.77 -9.73 8.27
N GLN A 147 9.73 -8.52 8.82
CA GLN A 147 9.41 -8.28 10.24
C GLN A 147 7.99 -8.77 10.59
N TRP A 148 7.11 -8.92 9.61
CA TRP A 148 5.76 -9.43 9.80
C TRP A 148 5.84 -10.96 9.74
N GLN A 149 5.66 -11.64 10.87
CA GLN A 149 5.73 -13.11 10.90
C GLN A 149 4.57 -13.69 10.07
N TYR A 150 4.86 -14.61 9.13
CA TYR A 150 3.83 -15.27 8.34
C TYR A 150 4.13 -16.74 8.06
N ARG A 151 3.06 -17.52 7.83
CA ARG A 151 3.08 -18.98 7.62
C ARG A 151 2.98 -19.31 6.12
N ASN A 152 3.55 -20.43 5.69
CA ASN A 152 3.37 -20.99 4.34
C ASN A 152 3.95 -20.19 3.15
N VAL A 153 4.92 -19.30 3.39
CA VAL A 153 5.60 -18.50 2.34
C VAL A 153 6.18 -19.37 1.22
N MET A 154 6.74 -20.53 1.57
CA MET A 154 7.37 -21.46 0.62
C MET A 154 6.37 -22.00 -0.42
N THR A 155 5.16 -22.35 0.02
CA THR A 155 4.09 -22.87 -0.85
C THR A 155 3.69 -21.84 -1.91
N TRP A 156 3.61 -20.57 -1.52
CA TRP A 156 3.25 -19.45 -2.39
C TRP A 156 4.36 -19.08 -3.38
N ALA A 157 5.61 -19.06 -2.93
CA ALA A 157 6.75 -18.88 -3.84
C ALA A 157 6.84 -20.01 -4.88
N THR A 158 6.45 -21.23 -4.49
CA THR A 158 6.42 -22.40 -5.39
C THR A 158 5.30 -22.27 -6.43
N HIS A 159 4.09 -21.87 -6.02
CA HIS A 159 2.98 -21.60 -6.96
C HIS A 159 3.28 -20.44 -7.92
N GLY A 160 4.05 -19.46 -7.47
CA GLY A 160 4.52 -18.37 -8.33
C GLY A 160 5.59 -18.78 -9.34
N GLY A 161 6.20 -19.97 -9.20
CA GLY A 161 7.32 -20.42 -10.03
C GLY A 161 8.57 -19.56 -9.89
N ARG A 162 8.75 -18.88 -8.75
CA ARG A 162 9.79 -17.85 -8.57
C ARG A 162 11.05 -18.45 -7.97
N LEU A 163 11.93 -18.95 -8.83
CA LEU A 163 13.18 -19.63 -8.42
C LEU A 163 14.06 -18.78 -7.48
N ALA A 164 14.24 -17.49 -7.77
CA ALA A 164 15.06 -16.59 -6.94
C ALA A 164 14.51 -16.44 -5.52
N MET A 165 13.19 -16.38 -5.38
CA MET A 165 12.52 -16.32 -4.07
C MET A 165 12.67 -17.64 -3.30
N LEU A 166 12.57 -18.78 -3.99
CA LEU A 166 12.76 -20.10 -3.38
C LEU A 166 14.21 -20.31 -2.92
N GLN A 167 15.19 -19.87 -3.70
CA GLN A 167 16.60 -19.88 -3.33
C GLN A 167 16.84 -19.04 -2.07
N TYR A 168 16.33 -17.79 -2.06
CA TYR A 168 16.41 -16.92 -0.90
C TYR A 168 15.77 -17.56 0.35
N LEU A 169 14.56 -18.10 0.24
CA LEU A 169 13.90 -18.77 1.37
C LEU A 169 14.69 -19.98 1.86
N HIS A 170 15.22 -20.79 0.95
CA HIS A 170 16.02 -21.96 1.30
C HIS A 170 17.30 -21.57 2.08
N GLU A 171 18.01 -20.54 1.65
CA GLU A 171 19.18 -20.00 2.34
C GLU A 171 18.84 -19.47 3.74
N GLN A 172 17.72 -18.75 3.87
CA GLN A 172 17.24 -18.24 5.17
C GLN A 172 16.88 -19.37 6.14
N HIS A 173 16.20 -20.42 5.66
CA HIS A 173 15.88 -21.60 6.45
C HIS A 173 17.13 -22.38 6.87
N ALA A 174 18.07 -22.62 5.94
CA ALA A 174 19.33 -23.28 6.24
C ALA A 174 20.14 -22.53 7.32
N THR A 175 20.24 -21.21 7.18
CA THR A 175 20.93 -20.33 8.14
C THR A 175 20.28 -20.41 9.53
N ARG A 176 18.95 -20.32 9.61
CA ARG A 176 18.22 -20.42 10.88
C ARG A 176 18.41 -21.77 11.57
N THR A 177 18.53 -22.84 10.80
CA THR A 177 18.71 -24.21 11.33
C THR A 177 20.13 -24.41 11.88
N VAL A 178 21.14 -23.85 11.20
CA VAL A 178 22.56 -23.90 11.63
C VAL A 178 22.79 -23.09 12.91
N TYR A 179 22.21 -21.89 13.04
CA TYR A 179 22.32 -21.10 14.27
C TYR A 179 21.42 -21.61 15.41
N GLY A 180 20.24 -22.16 15.10
CA GLY A 180 19.38 -22.84 16.08
C GLY A 180 20.04 -24.07 16.71
N ALA A 181 20.77 -24.85 15.93
CA ALA A 181 21.50 -26.03 16.42
C ALA A 181 22.74 -25.68 17.28
N ARG A 182 23.33 -24.47 17.10
CA ARG A 182 24.43 -23.98 17.95
C ARG A 182 23.96 -23.45 19.31
N GLY A 183 22.76 -22.86 19.39
CA GLY A 183 22.18 -22.40 20.65
C GLY A 183 21.80 -23.52 21.62
N SER A 184 21.45 -24.71 21.10
CA SER A 184 21.07 -25.86 21.94
C SER A 184 22.24 -26.72 22.43
N ARG A 185 23.48 -26.47 21.99
CA ARG A 185 24.67 -27.22 22.44
C ARG A 185 25.41 -26.60 23.63
N PHE A 186 25.02 -25.41 24.09
CA PHE A 186 25.68 -24.70 25.21
C PHE A 186 24.82 -24.62 26.49
N GLN A 187 23.75 -25.41 26.60
CA GLN A 187 22.94 -25.54 27.83
C GLN A 187 22.85 -27.01 28.30
N ARG A 188 23.99 -27.65 28.55
CA ARG A 188 24.06 -28.82 29.43
C ARG A 188 25.15 -28.60 30.45
#